data_AF-A0A8B6HN06-F1
#
_entry.id   AF-A0A8B6HN06-F1
#
_cell.length_a   1.000
_cell.length_b   1.000
_cell.length_c   1.000
_cell.angle_alpha   90.00
_cell.angle_beta   90.00
_cell.angle_gamma   90.00
#
_symmetry.space_group_name_H-M   'P 1'
#
loop_
_entity.id
_entity.type
_entity.pdbx_description
1 polymer ?
#
loop_
_entity_poly.entity_id
_entity_poly.type
_entity_poly.pdbx_seq_one_letter_code
_entity_poly.pdbx_strand_id
1 'polypeptide(L)'
;MLEHKKVSARDLAQLIGQLTATNQAVLPGPLHYRSLQILKTKALHLGGHYDHQIQLNEEVQNELHLWVTKLGSWNGKALLRPEPHLTIQSDASLSGWGATCQQISIGGLWMDEEKSLHINQLELKAAMFAVQSYAKNLQNKHILIQMDNTTAKCICKQKVSKRLNSLTNQFWDWCLQRQLTITADYIPGKSNVIADWESRHYADFSNWRLSPILFKSLMKRIGPCNVDLFADRSNTHLNQYFSWKPDPQAKAVDALLQSWREIKGYAFPPFCLISTCLAKVREENSQIILITPVWQSQAWYPLLLQMSVDYPVLLPMSHNTVLSPMKEPHPLILNKTLKLAGWTVSGDHLTQLEFQRKLKNYSLGLGNREQDLLTTAVSKHEPDPLLRSTKKPFKGLSSQTVGNWIKWVMKEAGIDISLFQAHSCRMVSTSKAAMSGISMDDYMSMADWSNTRTF
;
A
#
# COMPACT_ATOMS: atom_id res chain seq x y z
N MET A 1 -5.85 -9.14 48.01
CA MET A 1 -7.03 -9.21 47.10
C MET A 1 -7.00 -10.41 46.17
N LEU A 2 -5.90 -10.69 45.46
CA LEU A 2 -5.82 -11.85 44.55
C LEU A 2 -6.04 -13.22 45.25
N GLU A 3 -5.67 -13.33 46.51
CA GLU A 3 -5.87 -14.54 47.33
C GLU A 3 -7.30 -14.72 47.86
N HIS A 4 -8.13 -13.66 47.82
CA HIS A 4 -9.50 -13.68 48.33
C HIS A 4 -10.50 -13.71 47.17
N LYS A 5 -11.35 -14.75 47.11
CA LYS A 5 -12.38 -14.89 46.05
C LYS A 5 -13.48 -13.83 46.10
N LYS A 6 -13.69 -13.19 47.25
CA LYS A 6 -14.67 -12.12 47.47
C LYS A 6 -13.99 -10.90 48.07
N VAL A 7 -14.38 -9.72 47.62
CA VAL A 7 -13.83 -8.43 48.06
C VAL A 7 -14.96 -7.44 48.27
N SER A 8 -14.79 -6.51 49.21
CA SER A 8 -15.78 -5.47 49.46
C SER A 8 -15.63 -4.30 48.47
N ALA A 9 -16.70 -3.51 48.29
CA ALA A 9 -16.60 -2.27 47.52
C ALA A 9 -15.65 -1.26 48.18
N ARG A 10 -15.47 -1.33 49.51
CA ARG A 10 -14.49 -0.54 50.27
C ARG A 10 -13.05 -0.90 49.89
N ASP A 11 -12.72 -2.19 49.84
CA ASP A 11 -11.38 -2.65 49.45
C ASP A 11 -11.04 -2.21 48.02
N LEU A 12 -12.01 -2.35 47.10
CA LEU A 12 -11.87 -1.88 45.72
C LEU A 12 -11.64 -0.37 45.67
N ALA A 13 -12.38 0.42 46.45
CA ALA A 13 -12.22 1.88 46.49
C ALA A 13 -10.85 2.30 47.04
N GLN A 14 -10.37 1.64 48.09
CA GLN A 14 -9.07 1.90 48.68
C GLN A 14 -7.94 1.58 47.70
N LEU A 15 -8.00 0.43 47.03
CA LEU A 15 -7.02 0.06 46.01
C LEU A 15 -7.05 1.04 44.83
N ILE A 16 -8.22 1.38 44.29
CA ILE A 16 -8.33 2.37 43.21
C ILE A 16 -7.71 3.70 43.66
N GLY A 17 -7.95 4.13 44.90
CA GLY A 17 -7.34 5.34 45.46
C GLY A 17 -5.80 5.28 45.43
N GLN A 18 -5.22 4.18 45.90
CA GLN A 18 -3.77 3.97 45.87
C GLN A 18 -3.21 3.96 44.43
N LEU A 19 -3.86 3.23 43.51
CA LEU A 19 -3.45 3.19 42.11
C LEU A 19 -3.53 4.58 41.46
N THR A 20 -4.59 5.35 41.74
CA THR A 20 -4.73 6.71 41.20
C THR A 20 -3.67 7.67 41.71
N ALA A 21 -3.18 7.50 42.94
CA ALA A 21 -2.07 8.29 43.46
C ALA A 21 -0.76 8.02 42.69
N THR A 22 -0.58 6.80 42.17
CA THR A 22 0.59 6.43 41.37
C THR A 22 0.56 6.93 39.91
N ASN A 23 -0.55 7.51 39.45
CA ASN A 23 -0.73 7.97 38.06
C ASN A 23 0.33 9.00 37.58
N GLN A 24 0.98 9.71 38.51
CA GLN A 24 2.06 10.62 38.15
C GLN A 24 3.37 9.90 37.85
N ALA A 25 3.59 8.70 38.40
CA ALA A 25 4.83 7.93 38.25
C ALA A 25 4.69 6.75 37.28
N VAL A 26 3.50 6.14 37.20
CA VAL A 26 3.19 4.94 36.42
C VAL A 26 2.43 5.33 35.16
N LEU A 27 3.10 5.28 34.00
CA LEU A 27 2.57 5.79 32.75
C LEU A 27 1.22 5.16 32.34
N PRO A 28 1.01 3.83 32.37
CA PRO A 28 -0.26 3.22 31.95
C PRO A 28 -1.29 3.05 33.08
N GLY A 29 -1.06 3.62 34.26
CA GLY A 29 -1.91 3.43 35.43
C GLY A 29 -3.41 3.64 35.14
N PRO A 30 -3.80 4.78 34.52
CA PRO A 30 -5.19 5.05 34.17
C PRO A 30 -5.92 4.03 33.29
N LEU A 31 -5.18 3.21 32.53
CA LEU A 31 -5.74 2.20 31.63
C LEU A 31 -6.17 0.93 32.37
N HIS A 32 -5.47 0.59 33.45
CA HIS A 32 -5.54 -0.74 34.08
C HIS A 32 -6.25 -0.78 35.43
N TYR A 33 -7.13 0.18 35.73
CA TYR A 33 -8.02 0.09 36.90
C TYR A 33 -9.50 0.31 36.54
N ARG A 34 -9.85 0.22 35.25
CA ARG A 34 -11.22 0.48 34.80
C ARG A 34 -12.13 -0.69 35.10
N SER A 35 -11.66 -1.93 34.95
CA SER A 35 -12.44 -3.12 35.35
C SER A 35 -12.68 -3.09 36.86
N LEU A 36 -11.68 -2.67 37.65
CA LEU A 36 -11.83 -2.40 39.10
C LEU A 36 -12.92 -1.35 39.38
N GLN A 37 -12.94 -0.23 38.66
CA GLN A 37 -13.96 0.80 38.81
C GLN A 37 -15.37 0.30 38.46
N ILE A 38 -15.51 -0.46 37.38
CA ILE A 38 -16.79 -1.03 36.95
C ILE A 38 -17.30 -2.03 38.00
N LEU A 39 -16.43 -2.90 38.52
CA LEU A 39 -16.78 -3.87 39.55
C LEU A 39 -17.19 -3.19 40.86
N LYS A 40 -16.48 -2.13 41.26
CA LYS A 40 -16.86 -1.29 42.42
C LYS A 40 -18.26 -0.70 42.26
N THR A 41 -18.54 -0.08 41.11
CA THR A 41 -19.86 0.53 40.84
C THR A 41 -20.96 -0.53 40.83
N LYS A 42 -20.68 -1.72 40.29
CA LYS A 42 -21.61 -2.86 40.32
C LYS A 42 -21.88 -3.35 41.75
N ALA A 43 -20.84 -3.45 42.59
CA ALA A 43 -20.97 -3.83 44.00
C ALA A 43 -21.80 -2.82 44.79
N LEU A 44 -21.59 -1.53 44.55
CA LEU A 44 -22.38 -0.44 45.16
C LEU A 44 -23.85 -0.48 44.73
N HIS A 45 -24.15 -0.74 43.46
CA HIS A 45 -25.53 -0.84 42.99
C HIS A 45 -26.27 -2.07 43.53
N LEU A 46 -25.59 -3.21 43.68
CA LEU A 46 -26.20 -4.44 44.20
C LEU A 46 -26.40 -4.41 45.71
N GLY A 47 -25.44 -3.86 46.45
CA GLY A 47 -25.44 -3.87 47.90
C GLY A 47 -25.97 -2.60 48.57
N GLY A 48 -25.95 -1.45 47.89
CA GLY A 48 -26.31 -0.16 48.47
C GLY A 48 -25.35 0.40 49.54
N HIS A 49 -24.36 -0.38 49.97
CA HIS A 49 -23.34 0.00 50.97
C HIS A 49 -21.95 -0.51 50.59
N TYR A 50 -20.90 0.10 51.16
CA TYR A 50 -19.49 -0.17 50.79
C TYR A 50 -18.97 -1.54 51.26
N ASP A 51 -19.60 -2.15 52.25
CA ASP A 51 -19.15 -3.42 52.82
C ASP A 51 -19.78 -4.64 52.12
N HIS A 52 -20.55 -4.42 51.05
CA HIS A 52 -21.10 -5.50 50.24
C HIS A 52 -19.99 -6.25 49.51
N GLN A 53 -19.97 -7.57 49.67
CA GLN A 53 -18.96 -8.43 49.06
C GLN A 53 -19.37 -8.85 47.65
N ILE A 54 -18.46 -8.66 46.70
CA ILE A 54 -18.62 -9.10 45.31
C ILE A 54 -17.50 -10.07 44.94
N GLN A 55 -17.81 -11.01 44.05
CA GLN A 55 -16.82 -11.92 43.49
C GLN A 55 -16.01 -11.22 42.41
N LEU A 56 -14.69 -11.45 42.41
CA LEU A 56 -13.80 -10.95 41.37
C LEU A 56 -14.12 -11.66 40.04
N ASN A 57 -14.31 -10.88 38.97
CA ASN A 57 -14.37 -11.42 37.62
C ASN A 57 -12.96 -11.60 37.04
N GLU A 58 -12.84 -12.42 35.99
CA GLU A 58 -11.55 -12.72 35.35
C GLU A 58 -10.84 -11.45 34.84
N GLU A 59 -11.59 -10.48 34.30
CA GLU A 59 -11.03 -9.20 33.84
C GLU A 59 -10.30 -8.44 34.96
N VAL A 60 -10.89 -8.37 36.16
CA VAL A 60 -10.26 -7.71 37.31
C VAL A 60 -9.07 -8.50 37.83
N GLN A 61 -9.15 -9.83 37.84
CA GLN A 61 -8.01 -10.66 38.22
C GLN A 61 -6.83 -10.45 37.27
N ASN A 62 -7.10 -10.36 35.95
CA ASN A 62 -6.09 -10.06 34.95
C ASN A 62 -5.48 -8.67 35.14
N GLU A 63 -6.29 -7.62 35.38
CA GLU A 63 -5.77 -6.28 35.71
C GLU A 63 -4.88 -6.31 36.96
N LEU A 64 -5.31 -6.97 38.03
CA LEU A 64 -4.54 -7.07 39.27
C LEU A 64 -3.22 -7.82 39.07
N HIS A 65 -3.23 -8.93 38.33
CA HIS A 65 -2.00 -9.66 37.97
C HIS A 65 -1.06 -8.81 37.11
N LEU A 66 -1.61 -8.03 36.17
CA LEU A 66 -0.84 -7.13 35.34
C LEU A 66 -0.14 -6.05 36.18
N TRP A 67 -0.84 -5.47 37.16
CA TRP A 67 -0.26 -4.52 38.11
C TRP A 67 0.89 -5.15 38.89
N VAL A 68 0.70 -6.33 39.47
CA VAL A 68 1.75 -7.00 40.25
C VAL A 68 2.98 -7.34 39.40
N THR A 69 2.78 -7.80 38.17
CA THR A 69 3.87 -8.25 37.30
C THR A 69 4.60 -7.11 36.60
N LYS A 70 3.90 -6.02 36.23
CA LYS A 70 4.47 -4.93 35.41
C LYS A 70 4.73 -3.63 36.17
N LEU A 71 4.39 -3.52 37.46
CA LEU A 71 4.68 -2.29 38.24
C LEU A 71 6.14 -1.86 38.15
N GLY A 72 7.07 -2.83 38.25
CA GLY A 72 8.50 -2.55 38.19
C GLY A 72 8.98 -1.98 36.85
N SER A 73 8.35 -2.37 35.73
CA SER A 73 8.70 -1.88 34.40
C SER A 73 7.98 -0.59 34.00
N TRP A 74 6.86 -0.26 34.65
CA TRP A 74 6.10 0.96 34.41
C TRP A 74 6.53 2.15 35.27
N ASN A 75 7.37 1.92 36.27
CA ASN A 75 7.86 2.95 37.18
C ASN A 75 8.92 3.82 36.48
N GLY A 76 8.64 5.11 36.27
CA GLY A 76 9.65 6.04 35.74
C GLY A 76 9.15 7.08 34.74
N LYS A 77 7.97 7.65 34.94
CA LYS A 77 7.52 8.77 34.10
C LYS A 77 8.54 9.92 34.16
N ALA A 78 9.13 10.26 33.01
CA ALA A 78 10.05 11.38 32.90
C ALA A 78 9.35 12.69 33.30
N LEU A 79 9.92 13.41 34.26
CA LEU A 79 9.43 14.71 34.74
C LEU A 79 9.58 15.79 33.67
N LEU A 80 10.72 15.78 32.97
CA LEU A 80 10.96 16.61 31.80
C LEU A 80 10.43 15.89 30.57
N ARG A 81 9.65 16.60 29.76
CA ARG A 81 9.23 16.10 28.45
C ARG A 81 10.45 16.23 27.53
N PRO A 82 11.09 15.12 27.11
CA PRO A 82 12.12 15.22 26.09
C PRO A 82 11.51 15.80 24.82
N GLU A 83 12.32 16.42 23.97
CA GLU A 83 11.83 16.77 22.64
C GLU A 83 11.38 15.51 21.89
N PRO A 84 10.22 15.58 21.20
CA PRO A 84 9.72 14.42 20.48
C PRO A 84 10.69 14.04 19.38
N HIS A 85 11.10 12.77 19.39
CA HIS A 85 11.95 12.23 18.33
C HIS A 85 11.20 12.21 16.99
N LEU A 86 9.89 11.95 17.04
CA LEU A 86 9.00 12.03 15.89
C LEU A 86 7.74 12.84 16.24
N THR A 87 7.35 13.70 15.31
CA THR A 87 6.03 14.36 15.33
C THR A 87 5.22 13.82 14.16
N ILE A 88 4.09 13.19 14.47
CA ILE A 88 3.20 12.54 13.52
C ILE A 88 1.88 13.30 13.53
N GLN A 89 1.46 13.78 12.37
CA GLN A 89 0.12 14.34 12.18
C GLN A 89 -0.77 13.22 11.63
N SER A 90 -1.97 13.06 12.16
CA SER A 90 -2.90 12.04 11.70
C SER A 90 -4.30 12.60 11.55
N ASP A 91 -5.05 12.07 10.60
CA ASP A 91 -6.44 12.39 10.37
C ASP A 91 -7.24 11.14 9.97
N ALA A 92 -8.55 11.17 10.24
CA ALA A 92 -9.47 10.13 9.85
C ALA A 92 -10.71 10.72 9.19
N SER A 93 -11.10 10.12 8.06
CA SER A 93 -12.37 10.37 7.40
C SER A 93 -13.28 9.15 7.54
N LEU A 94 -14.50 9.23 6.99
CA LEU A 94 -15.40 8.07 6.91
C LEU A 94 -14.93 7.02 5.88
N SER A 95 -14.08 7.41 4.92
CA SER A 95 -13.60 6.52 3.84
C SER A 95 -12.21 5.95 4.11
N GLY A 96 -11.34 6.68 4.81
CA GLY A 96 -9.96 6.26 5.06
C GLY A 96 -9.26 7.02 6.17
N TRP A 97 -7.97 6.75 6.32
CA TRP A 97 -7.07 7.40 7.24
C TRP A 97 -5.88 8.00 6.49
N GLY A 98 -5.32 9.05 7.07
CA GLY A 98 -4.13 9.71 6.56
C GLY A 98 -3.21 10.10 7.70
N ALA A 99 -1.92 10.12 7.42
CA ALA A 99 -0.93 10.62 8.35
C ALA A 99 0.29 11.17 7.61
N THR A 100 1.00 12.09 8.25
CA THR A 100 2.26 12.60 7.73
C THR A 100 3.28 12.74 8.84
N CYS A 101 4.53 12.39 8.54
CA CYS A 101 5.67 12.53 9.42
C CYS A 101 6.90 12.86 8.58
N GLN A 102 7.61 13.95 8.90
CA GLN A 102 8.87 14.33 8.25
C GLN A 102 8.81 14.26 6.71
N GLN A 103 7.77 14.85 6.10
CA GLN A 103 7.51 14.89 4.64
C GLN A 103 7.08 13.55 3.99
N ILE A 104 7.09 12.45 4.72
CA ILE A 104 6.51 11.19 4.25
C ILE A 104 5.04 11.18 4.63
N SER A 105 4.15 11.12 3.64
CA SER A 105 2.70 11.06 3.84
C SER A 105 2.17 9.68 3.47
N ILE A 106 1.42 9.08 4.38
CA ILE A 106 0.83 7.76 4.26
C ILE A 106 -0.68 7.86 4.43
N GLY A 107 -1.41 6.94 3.80
CA GLY A 107 -2.85 6.90 3.89
C GLY A 107 -3.39 5.59 3.33
N GLY A 108 -4.62 5.28 3.69
CA GLY A 108 -5.26 4.04 3.29
C GLY A 108 -6.77 4.05 3.51
N LEU A 109 -7.46 3.20 2.76
CA LEU A 109 -8.90 3.02 2.93
C LEU A 109 -9.21 2.21 4.18
N TRP A 110 -10.39 2.47 4.76
CA TRP A 110 -10.95 1.62 5.79
C TRP A 110 -11.52 0.32 5.19
N MET A 111 -11.35 -0.79 5.90
CA MET A 111 -12.04 -2.04 5.59
C MET A 111 -13.53 -1.91 5.94
N ASP A 112 -14.37 -2.78 5.38
CA ASP A 112 -15.83 -2.69 5.55
C ASP A 112 -16.26 -2.77 7.02
N GLU A 113 -15.57 -3.57 7.84
CA GLU A 113 -15.81 -3.65 9.28
C GLU A 113 -15.42 -2.36 10.01
N GLU A 114 -14.39 -1.68 9.51
CA GLU A 114 -13.83 -0.48 10.13
C GLU A 114 -14.66 0.76 9.81
N LYS A 115 -15.20 0.85 8.59
CA LYS A 115 -16.12 1.94 8.19
C LYS A 115 -17.36 2.04 9.10
N SER A 116 -17.74 0.93 9.74
CA SER A 116 -18.87 0.90 10.67
C SER A 116 -18.56 1.55 12.04
N LEU A 117 -17.29 1.84 12.32
CA LEU A 117 -16.86 2.43 13.58
C LEU A 117 -17.23 3.90 13.67
N HIS A 118 -17.42 4.38 14.91
CA HIS A 118 -17.67 5.79 15.15
C HIS A 118 -16.43 6.64 14.83
N ILE A 119 -16.62 7.90 14.41
CA ILE A 119 -15.51 8.79 14.01
C ILE A 119 -14.39 8.87 15.04
N ASN A 120 -14.68 9.06 16.33
CA ASN A 120 -13.65 9.04 17.39
C ASN A 120 -12.84 7.72 17.47
N GLN A 121 -13.43 6.57 17.09
CA GLN A 121 -12.71 5.29 17.02
C GLN A 121 -11.82 5.24 15.78
N LEU A 122 -12.30 5.75 14.64
CA LEU A 122 -11.51 5.89 13.41
C LEU A 122 -10.32 6.83 13.60
N GLU A 123 -10.52 7.95 14.29
CA GLU A 123 -9.47 8.90 14.65
C GLU A 123 -8.37 8.23 15.50
N LEU A 124 -8.76 7.52 16.57
CA LEU A 124 -7.80 6.79 17.41
C LEU A 124 -7.07 5.72 16.59
N LYS A 125 -7.79 5.05 15.70
CA LYS A 125 -7.25 3.99 14.85
C LYS A 125 -6.28 4.54 13.81
N ALA A 126 -6.55 5.72 13.26
CA ALA A 126 -5.64 6.42 12.35
C ALA A 126 -4.34 6.79 13.08
N ALA A 127 -4.41 7.33 14.30
CA ALA A 127 -3.23 7.57 15.13
C ALA A 127 -2.45 6.28 15.42
N MET A 128 -3.15 5.18 15.75
CA MET A 128 -2.52 3.88 15.96
C MET A 128 -1.80 3.39 14.70
N PHE A 129 -2.44 3.46 13.53
CA PHE A 129 -1.83 3.05 12.27
C PHE A 129 -0.63 3.93 11.89
N ALA A 130 -0.72 5.24 12.12
CA ALA A 130 0.38 6.15 11.89
C ALA A 130 1.60 5.79 12.77
N VAL A 131 1.41 5.60 14.08
CA VAL A 131 2.47 5.21 15.00
C VAL A 131 3.04 3.84 14.63
N GLN A 132 2.19 2.85 14.32
CA GLN A 132 2.64 1.51 13.93
C GLN A 132 3.47 1.53 12.64
N SER A 133 3.15 2.44 11.72
CA SER A 133 3.85 2.58 10.44
C SER A 133 5.20 3.28 10.60
N TYR A 134 5.25 4.44 11.26
CA TYR A 134 6.48 5.22 11.41
C TYR A 134 7.40 4.71 12.53
N ALA A 135 6.85 4.10 13.58
CA ALA A 135 7.61 3.66 14.75
C ALA A 135 7.84 2.15 14.82
N LYS A 136 7.63 1.43 13.71
CA LYS A 136 7.73 -0.03 13.66
C LYS A 136 9.04 -0.58 14.23
N ASN A 137 10.14 0.08 13.88
CA ASN A 137 11.51 -0.28 14.25
C ASN A 137 12.09 0.62 15.37
N LEU A 138 11.26 1.47 15.99
CA LEU A 138 11.71 2.35 17.06
C LEU A 138 11.48 1.72 18.43
N GLN A 139 12.43 1.94 19.33
CA GLN A 139 12.35 1.55 20.74
C GLN A 139 12.88 2.67 21.63
N ASN A 140 12.27 2.83 22.80
CA ASN A 140 12.68 3.84 23.80
C ASN A 140 12.76 5.27 23.24
N LYS A 141 11.74 5.65 22.45
CA LYS A 141 11.61 6.98 21.84
C LYS A 141 10.32 7.66 22.27
N HIS A 142 10.35 8.99 22.26
CA HIS A 142 9.17 9.82 22.48
C HIS A 142 8.57 10.25 21.13
N ILE A 143 7.26 10.04 20.98
CA ILE A 143 6.49 10.36 19.78
C ILE A 143 5.37 11.32 20.17
N LEU A 144 5.29 12.44 19.46
CA LEU A 144 4.19 13.39 19.53
C LEU A 144 3.20 13.13 18.41
N ILE A 145 1.93 12.93 18.77
CA ILE A 145 0.82 12.78 17.83
C ILE A 145 0.04 14.08 17.80
N GLN A 146 -0.17 14.64 16.61
CA GLN A 146 -0.97 15.85 16.42
C GLN A 146 -2.26 15.49 15.70
N MET A 147 -3.39 15.88 16.29
CA MET A 147 -4.74 15.57 15.77
C MET A 147 -5.65 16.77 15.96
N ASP A 148 -6.69 16.89 15.16
CA ASP A 148 -7.65 18.00 15.19
C ASP A 148 -8.95 17.69 15.93
N ASN A 149 -8.94 16.62 16.74
CA ASN A 149 -10.13 16.10 17.37
C ASN A 149 -9.98 15.94 18.89
N THR A 150 -11.11 15.57 19.52
CA THR A 150 -11.14 15.31 20.96
C THR A 150 -10.44 14.02 21.37
N THR A 151 -10.13 13.13 20.42
CA THR A 151 -9.43 11.86 20.63
C THR A 151 -7.99 12.06 21.09
N ALA A 152 -7.34 13.17 20.70
CA ALA A 152 -6.06 13.60 21.27
C ALA A 152 -6.11 13.67 22.81
N LYS A 153 -7.22 14.15 23.39
CA LYS A 153 -7.40 14.21 24.85
C LYS A 153 -7.49 12.81 25.47
N CYS A 154 -8.09 11.85 24.77
CA CYS A 154 -8.20 10.47 25.25
C CYS A 154 -6.84 9.78 25.29
N ILE A 155 -5.98 9.99 24.28
CA ILE A 155 -4.62 9.47 24.26
C ILE A 155 -3.83 10.06 25.44
N CYS A 156 -3.81 11.39 25.56
CA CYS A 156 -3.04 12.08 26.61
C CYS A 156 -3.49 11.77 28.04
N LYS A 157 -4.80 11.71 28.27
CA LYS A 157 -5.34 11.50 29.62
C LYS A 157 -5.54 10.03 29.96
N GLN A 158 -5.41 9.12 28.99
CA GLN A 158 -5.72 7.69 29.12
C GLN A 158 -7.13 7.47 29.74
N LYS A 159 -8.02 8.46 29.59
CA LYS A 159 -9.39 8.44 30.07
C LYS A 159 -10.27 8.09 28.90
N VAL A 160 -10.66 6.82 28.85
CA VAL A 160 -11.34 6.27 27.69
C VAL A 160 -12.82 6.02 27.96
N SER A 161 -13.66 6.32 26.96
CA SER A 161 -15.06 5.88 26.96
C SER A 161 -15.12 4.35 26.79
N LYS A 162 -16.22 3.71 27.20
CA LYS A 162 -16.38 2.24 27.10
C LYS A 162 -16.15 1.73 25.66
N ARG A 163 -16.52 2.53 24.65
CA ARG A 163 -16.36 2.23 23.21
C ARG A 163 -14.92 2.30 22.71
N LEU A 164 -14.08 3.15 23.33
CA LEU A 164 -12.69 3.35 22.93
C LEU A 164 -11.71 2.50 23.75
N ASN A 165 -12.17 1.88 24.84
CA ASN A 165 -11.30 1.21 25.81
C ASN A 165 -10.48 0.08 25.18
N SER A 166 -11.11 -0.78 24.36
CA SER A 166 -10.43 -1.89 23.70
C SER A 166 -9.34 -1.42 22.73
N LEU A 167 -9.66 -0.46 21.85
CA LEU A 167 -8.71 0.12 20.90
C LEU A 167 -7.57 0.86 21.62
N THR A 168 -7.89 1.57 22.70
CA THR A 168 -6.88 2.30 23.48
C THR A 168 -5.94 1.35 24.19
N ASN A 169 -6.44 0.25 24.76
CA ASN A 169 -5.59 -0.78 25.35
C ASN A 169 -4.68 -1.42 24.29
N GLN A 170 -5.22 -1.81 23.14
CA GLN A 170 -4.42 -2.36 22.03
C GLN A 170 -3.31 -1.39 21.58
N PHE A 171 -3.64 -0.09 21.47
CA PHE A 171 -2.69 0.93 21.08
C PHE A 171 -1.57 1.10 22.12
N TRP A 172 -1.92 1.23 23.40
CA TRP A 172 -0.94 1.39 24.48
C TRP A 172 -0.12 0.13 24.74
N ASP A 173 -0.71 -1.06 24.66
CA ASP A 173 0.02 -2.33 24.78
C ASP A 173 1.12 -2.42 23.73
N TRP A 174 0.82 -2.04 22.48
CA TRP A 174 1.81 -2.02 21.40
C TRP A 174 2.95 -1.00 21.67
N CYS A 175 2.61 0.18 22.20
CA CYS A 175 3.58 1.22 22.55
C CYS A 175 4.47 0.81 23.73
N LEU A 176 3.88 0.25 24.79
CA LEU A 176 4.56 -0.18 26.00
C LEU A 176 5.53 -1.34 25.72
N GLN A 177 5.16 -2.28 24.85
CA GLN A 177 6.05 -3.36 24.39
C GLN A 177 7.35 -2.83 23.77
N ARG A 178 7.34 -1.61 23.22
CA ARG A 178 8.48 -0.95 22.57
C ARG A 178 9.08 0.17 23.41
N GLN A 179 8.62 0.34 24.65
CA GLN A 179 9.00 1.46 25.53
C GLN A 179 8.81 2.83 24.86
N LEU A 180 7.79 2.98 24.01
CA LEU A 180 7.47 4.24 23.36
C LEU A 180 6.70 5.14 24.33
N THR A 181 7.17 6.37 24.48
CA THR A 181 6.41 7.41 25.19
C THR A 181 5.55 8.13 24.16
N ILE A 182 4.23 8.14 24.35
CA ILE A 182 3.29 8.80 23.46
C ILE A 182 2.72 10.04 24.14
N THR A 183 2.77 11.18 23.46
CA THR A 183 2.01 12.39 23.80
C THR A 183 1.13 12.79 22.64
N ALA A 184 0.02 13.48 22.92
CA ALA A 184 -0.90 13.94 21.91
C ALA A 184 -1.22 15.43 22.09
N ASP A 185 -1.07 16.22 21.03
CA ASP A 185 -1.41 17.63 21.00
C ASP A 185 -2.55 17.90 20.01
N TYR A 186 -3.40 18.85 20.37
CA TYR A 186 -4.44 19.32 19.48
C TYR A 186 -3.85 20.33 18.49
N ILE A 187 -4.12 20.14 17.20
CA ILE A 187 -3.83 21.13 16.16
C ILE A 187 -5.12 21.54 15.46
N PRO A 188 -5.30 22.81 15.06
CA PRO A 188 -6.44 23.20 14.25
C PRO A 188 -6.46 22.44 12.92
N GLY A 189 -7.63 22.03 12.43
CA GLY A 189 -7.75 21.31 11.15
C GLY A 189 -7.15 22.06 9.94
N LYS A 190 -7.12 23.41 9.99
CA LYS A 190 -6.43 24.26 8.99
C LYS A 190 -4.92 24.00 8.88
N SER A 191 -4.32 23.47 9.94
CA SER A 191 -2.90 23.09 9.99
C SER A 191 -2.68 21.61 9.67
N ASN A 192 -3.75 20.79 9.61
CA ASN A 192 -3.70 19.34 9.37
C ASN A 192 -4.02 18.97 7.90
N VAL A 193 -3.68 19.85 6.96
CA VAL A 193 -4.14 19.75 5.55
C VAL A 193 -3.63 18.48 4.87
N ILE A 194 -2.38 18.08 5.14
CA ILE A 194 -1.76 16.93 4.46
C ILE A 194 -2.41 15.62 4.93
N ALA A 195 -2.58 15.44 6.24
CA ALA A 195 -3.22 14.24 6.77
C ALA A 195 -4.71 14.17 6.36
N ASP A 196 -5.42 15.31 6.36
CA ASP A 196 -6.80 15.41 5.87
C ASP A 196 -6.91 15.08 4.38
N TRP A 197 -5.95 15.55 3.58
CA TRP A 197 -5.89 15.20 2.16
C TRP A 197 -5.70 13.69 1.98
N GLU A 198 -4.72 13.07 2.64
CA GLU A 198 -4.47 11.62 2.55
C GLU A 198 -5.64 10.77 3.08
N SER A 199 -6.37 11.25 4.09
CA SER A 199 -7.52 10.53 4.66
C SER A 199 -8.74 10.53 3.73
N ARG A 200 -8.87 11.55 2.85
CA ARG A 200 -10.01 11.73 1.94
C ARG A 200 -9.69 11.36 0.50
N HIS A 201 -8.46 11.58 0.06
CA HIS A 201 -8.01 11.38 -1.31
C HIS A 201 -7.12 10.16 -1.41
N TYR A 202 -7.76 9.00 -1.49
CA TYR A 202 -7.08 7.78 -1.91
C TYR A 202 -7.24 7.65 -3.44
N ALA A 203 -6.54 8.50 -4.17
CA ALA A 203 -6.51 8.50 -5.62
C ALA A 203 -5.22 7.86 -6.09
N ASP A 204 -5.12 6.53 -6.01
CA ASP A 204 -4.01 5.87 -6.66
C ASP A 204 -4.49 4.71 -7.53
N PHE A 205 -4.36 4.92 -8.84
CA PHE A 205 -4.65 3.99 -9.94
C PHE A 205 -3.73 2.75 -9.93
N SER A 206 -3.03 2.51 -8.82
CA SER A 206 -2.02 1.48 -8.62
C SER A 206 -2.42 0.42 -7.60
N ASN A 207 -3.48 0.63 -6.80
CA ASN A 207 -3.93 -0.33 -5.76
C ASN A 207 -4.91 -1.40 -6.27
N TRP A 208 -4.74 -1.76 -7.54
CA TRP A 208 -5.52 -2.80 -8.17
C TRP A 208 -4.97 -4.17 -7.79
N ARG A 209 -5.85 -5.09 -7.43
CA ARG A 209 -5.47 -6.49 -7.20
C ARG A 209 -6.13 -7.43 -8.19
N LEU A 210 -5.56 -8.60 -8.35
CA LEU A 210 -6.21 -9.69 -9.06
C LEU A 210 -7.45 -10.14 -8.28
N SER A 211 -8.47 -10.69 -8.93
CA SER A 211 -9.56 -11.32 -8.19
C SER A 211 -9.04 -12.49 -7.35
N PRO A 212 -9.49 -12.65 -6.08
CA PRO A 212 -9.08 -13.75 -5.23
C PRO A 212 -9.29 -15.15 -5.85
N ILE A 213 -10.31 -15.30 -6.70
CA ILE A 213 -10.61 -16.56 -7.40
C ILE A 213 -9.55 -16.84 -8.46
N LEU A 214 -9.17 -15.81 -9.23
CA LEU A 214 -8.13 -15.92 -10.25
C LEU A 214 -6.76 -16.09 -9.62
N PHE A 215 -6.47 -15.38 -8.53
CA PHE A 215 -5.23 -15.56 -7.77
C PHE A 215 -5.08 -17.01 -7.31
N LYS A 216 -6.11 -17.59 -6.67
CA LYS A 216 -6.09 -19.01 -6.26
C LYS A 216 -5.89 -19.95 -7.45
N SER A 217 -6.54 -19.68 -8.58
CA SER A 217 -6.41 -20.49 -9.80
C SER A 217 -5.00 -20.39 -10.40
N LEU A 218 -4.41 -19.20 -10.37
CA LEU A 218 -3.05 -18.92 -10.82
C LEU A 218 -2.02 -19.66 -9.94
N MET A 219 -2.15 -19.56 -8.62
CA MET A 219 -1.26 -20.25 -7.67
C MET A 219 -1.37 -21.77 -7.78
N LYS A 220 -2.55 -22.31 -8.12
CA LYS A 220 -2.72 -23.75 -8.38
C LYS A 220 -1.97 -24.20 -9.65
N ARG A 221 -1.83 -23.32 -10.65
CA ARG A 221 -1.17 -23.64 -11.93
C ARG A 221 0.34 -23.43 -11.88
N ILE A 222 0.80 -22.30 -11.32
CA ILE A 222 2.22 -21.92 -11.31
C ILE A 222 2.93 -22.44 -10.05
N GLY A 223 2.28 -22.34 -8.90
CA GLY A 223 2.84 -22.72 -7.60
C GLY A 223 2.52 -21.71 -6.50
N PRO A 224 2.67 -22.10 -5.22
CA PRO A 224 2.36 -21.24 -4.09
C PRO A 224 3.44 -20.19 -3.82
N CYS A 225 3.00 -18.96 -3.57
CA CYS A 225 3.81 -17.84 -3.08
C CYS A 225 3.66 -17.66 -1.57
N ASN A 226 4.66 -17.04 -0.94
CA ASN A 226 4.67 -16.76 0.49
C ASN A 226 4.66 -15.26 0.82
N VAL A 227 5.08 -14.40 -0.10
CA VAL A 227 5.12 -12.95 0.08
C VAL A 227 4.45 -12.25 -1.10
N ASP A 228 3.56 -11.31 -0.81
CA ASP A 228 2.94 -10.41 -1.79
C ASP A 228 3.76 -9.11 -1.89
N LEU A 229 4.27 -8.81 -3.07
CA LEU A 229 5.14 -7.68 -3.35
C LEU A 229 4.31 -6.56 -3.97
N PHE A 230 4.53 -5.32 -3.51
CA PHE A 230 3.81 -4.12 -3.94
C PHE A 230 2.33 -4.09 -3.49
N ALA A 231 2.01 -4.79 -2.42
CA ALA A 231 0.68 -4.83 -1.85
C ALA A 231 0.57 -4.01 -0.56
N ASP A 232 -0.66 -3.62 -0.21
CA ASP A 232 -1.04 -3.03 1.06
C ASP A 232 -2.07 -3.91 1.78
N ARG A 233 -2.48 -3.50 2.98
CA ARG A 233 -3.47 -4.25 3.77
C ARG A 233 -4.83 -4.44 3.08
N SER A 234 -5.18 -3.60 2.12
CA SER A 234 -6.47 -3.62 1.42
C SER A 234 -6.46 -4.54 0.21
N ASN A 235 -5.30 -4.68 -0.44
CA ASN A 235 -5.16 -5.36 -1.72
C ASN A 235 -4.34 -6.66 -1.67
N THR A 236 -3.65 -6.95 -0.56
CA THR A 236 -2.84 -8.18 -0.38
C THR A 236 -3.65 -9.47 -0.57
N HIS A 237 -3.03 -10.46 -1.20
CA HIS A 237 -3.51 -11.84 -1.31
C HIS A 237 -2.91 -12.79 -0.28
N LEU A 238 -1.79 -12.42 0.33
CA LEU A 238 -1.01 -13.28 1.22
C LEU A 238 -0.88 -12.64 2.61
N ASN A 239 -0.61 -13.48 3.61
CA ASN A 239 -0.44 -13.03 4.99
C ASN A 239 0.81 -12.15 5.19
N GLN A 240 1.85 -12.35 4.38
CA GLN A 240 3.06 -11.55 4.40
C GLN A 240 3.12 -10.73 3.11
N TYR A 241 3.34 -9.42 3.25
CA TYR A 241 3.44 -8.53 2.09
C TYR A 241 4.39 -7.35 2.32
N PHE A 242 4.90 -6.79 1.23
CA PHE A 242 5.76 -5.61 1.22
C PHE A 242 5.01 -4.43 0.58
N SER A 243 4.82 -3.38 1.36
CA SER A 243 4.11 -2.17 0.95
C SER A 243 5.04 -1.13 0.36
N TRP A 244 4.55 -0.31 -0.57
CA TRP A 244 5.32 0.81 -1.12
C TRP A 244 5.61 1.88 -0.06
N LYS A 245 4.57 2.31 0.65
CA LYS A 245 4.65 3.25 1.78
C LYS A 245 4.63 2.49 3.12
N PRO A 246 5.09 3.10 4.23
CA PRO A 246 4.91 2.53 5.56
C PRO A 246 3.46 2.14 5.83
N ASP A 247 3.23 0.85 6.08
CA ASP A 247 1.92 0.27 6.42
C ASP A 247 2.04 -0.49 7.75
N PRO A 248 1.04 -0.39 8.65
CA PRO A 248 1.12 -0.96 9.99
C PRO A 248 1.22 -2.48 10.03
N GLN A 249 0.67 -3.16 9.01
CA GLN A 249 0.56 -4.62 8.94
C GLN A 249 1.52 -5.24 7.92
N ALA A 250 2.14 -4.44 7.05
CA ALA A 250 3.15 -4.92 6.11
C ALA A 250 4.30 -5.62 6.84
N LYS A 251 4.90 -6.64 6.25
CA LYS A 251 6.10 -7.29 6.78
C LYS A 251 7.31 -6.36 6.65
N ALA A 252 7.44 -5.68 5.53
CA ALA A 252 8.47 -4.69 5.27
C ALA A 252 7.95 -3.57 4.38
N VAL A 253 8.66 -2.44 4.40
CA VAL A 253 8.37 -1.25 3.59
C VAL A 253 9.34 -1.22 2.42
N ASP A 254 8.83 -0.78 1.27
CA ASP A 254 9.44 -0.76 -0.04
C ASP A 254 9.92 -2.15 -0.51
N ALA A 255 9.10 -2.78 -1.35
CA ALA A 255 9.42 -4.09 -1.91
C ALA A 255 10.76 -4.11 -2.66
N LEU A 256 11.19 -3.00 -3.28
CA LEU A 256 12.44 -2.94 -4.04
C LEU A 256 13.68 -2.86 -3.15
N LEU A 257 13.55 -2.37 -1.92
CA LEU A 257 14.67 -2.33 -0.96
C LEU A 257 14.88 -3.65 -0.23
N GLN A 258 13.87 -4.53 -0.18
CA GLN A 258 13.98 -5.82 0.49
C GLN A 258 14.67 -6.87 -0.38
N SER A 259 15.36 -7.82 0.24
CA SER A 259 15.96 -8.96 -0.48
C SER A 259 14.89 -9.96 -0.95
N TRP A 260 14.98 -10.39 -2.21
CA TRP A 260 14.10 -11.37 -2.85
C TRP A 260 14.74 -12.76 -3.00
N ARG A 261 15.97 -12.96 -2.53
CA ARG A 261 16.75 -14.20 -2.75
C ARG A 261 16.08 -15.47 -2.22
N GLU A 262 15.39 -15.39 -1.09
CA GLU A 262 14.82 -16.55 -0.38
C GLU A 262 13.29 -16.52 -0.33
N ILE A 263 12.65 -15.61 -1.07
CA ILE A 263 11.20 -15.47 -1.06
C ILE A 263 10.58 -16.06 -2.33
N LYS A 264 9.40 -16.65 -2.19
CA LYS A 264 8.52 -16.99 -3.31
C LYS A 264 7.55 -15.83 -3.48
N GLY A 265 8.03 -14.77 -4.12
CA GLY A 265 7.30 -13.53 -4.28
C GLY A 265 6.22 -13.63 -5.35
N TYR A 266 5.03 -13.13 -5.06
CA TYR A 266 4.04 -12.73 -6.06
C TYR A 266 4.13 -11.21 -6.19
N ALA A 267 4.22 -10.67 -7.41
CA ALA A 267 4.35 -9.24 -7.65
C ALA A 267 3.30 -8.77 -8.67
N PHE A 268 2.54 -7.76 -8.29
CA PHE A 268 1.71 -6.99 -9.21
C PHE A 268 2.07 -5.49 -9.11
N PRO A 269 3.25 -5.10 -9.62
CA PRO A 269 3.75 -3.75 -9.44
C PRO A 269 3.00 -2.74 -10.32
N PRO A 270 3.05 -1.44 -9.96
CA PRO A 270 2.79 -0.37 -10.90
C PRO A 270 3.57 -0.58 -12.20
N PHE A 271 2.93 -0.36 -13.36
CA PHE A 271 3.50 -0.76 -14.65
C PHE A 271 4.83 -0.07 -15.00
N CYS A 272 5.08 1.13 -14.46
CA CYS A 272 6.35 1.83 -14.61
C CYS A 272 7.52 1.15 -13.88
N LEU A 273 7.26 0.29 -12.88
CA LEU A 273 8.28 -0.39 -12.07
C LEU A 273 8.62 -1.80 -12.58
N ILE A 274 7.99 -2.27 -13.66
CA ILE A 274 8.22 -3.62 -14.21
C ILE A 274 9.69 -3.82 -14.59
N SER A 275 10.31 -2.83 -15.25
CA SER A 275 11.73 -2.87 -15.63
C SER A 275 12.63 -3.01 -14.41
N THR A 276 12.36 -2.23 -13.36
CA THR A 276 13.10 -2.28 -12.08
C THR A 276 12.94 -3.62 -11.38
N CYS A 277 11.73 -4.20 -11.40
CA CYS A 277 11.49 -5.53 -10.86
C CYS A 277 12.32 -6.60 -11.58
N LEU A 278 12.36 -6.56 -12.92
CA LEU A 278 13.18 -7.49 -13.71
C LEU A 278 14.68 -7.32 -13.44
N ALA A 279 15.16 -6.09 -13.34
CA ALA A 279 16.55 -5.80 -12.98
C ALA A 279 16.91 -6.42 -11.63
N LYS A 280 16.06 -6.22 -10.62
CA LYS A 280 16.25 -6.76 -9.27
C LYS A 280 16.22 -8.29 -9.25
N VAL A 281 15.29 -8.92 -9.97
CA VAL A 281 15.23 -10.39 -10.10
C VAL A 281 16.56 -10.94 -10.64
N ARG A 282 17.13 -10.29 -11.65
CA ARG A 282 18.42 -10.66 -12.24
C ARG A 282 19.59 -10.43 -11.29
N GLU A 283 19.66 -9.27 -10.64
CA GLU A 283 20.74 -8.92 -9.71
C GLU A 283 20.78 -9.81 -8.49
N GLU A 284 19.62 -10.19 -7.97
CA GLU A 284 19.50 -11.02 -6.78
C GLU A 284 19.43 -12.51 -7.07
N ASN A 285 19.42 -12.91 -8.35
CA ASN A 285 19.24 -14.29 -8.77
C ASN A 285 18.02 -14.95 -8.11
N SER A 286 16.91 -14.21 -8.03
CA SER A 286 15.67 -14.66 -7.38
C SER A 286 14.67 -15.20 -8.41
N GLN A 287 13.61 -15.87 -7.94
CA GLN A 287 12.51 -16.32 -8.78
C GLN A 287 11.18 -15.83 -8.20
N ILE A 288 10.38 -15.15 -9.02
CA ILE A 288 9.09 -14.58 -8.62
C ILE A 288 8.00 -14.87 -9.65
N ILE A 289 6.75 -14.76 -9.21
CA ILE A 289 5.58 -14.71 -10.09
C ILE A 289 5.24 -13.24 -10.33
N LEU A 290 5.37 -12.77 -11.56
CA LEU A 290 5.14 -11.38 -11.95
C LEU A 290 3.89 -11.27 -12.81
N ILE A 291 2.98 -10.35 -12.46
CA ILE A 291 1.83 -9.98 -13.30
C ILE A 291 2.21 -8.75 -14.12
N THR A 292 2.09 -8.85 -15.44
CA THR A 292 2.35 -7.72 -16.35
C THR A 292 1.28 -7.61 -17.44
N PRO A 293 1.12 -6.41 -18.04
CA PRO A 293 0.38 -6.30 -19.28
C PRO A 293 1.07 -6.99 -20.46
N VAL A 294 0.30 -7.52 -21.40
CA VAL A 294 0.82 -8.14 -22.62
C VAL A 294 1.09 -7.04 -23.66
N TRP A 295 2.09 -6.21 -23.40
CA TRP A 295 2.49 -5.09 -24.26
C TRP A 295 3.80 -5.37 -24.97
N GLN A 296 3.71 -6.04 -26.12
CA GLN A 296 4.88 -6.50 -26.88
C GLN A 296 5.82 -5.37 -27.35
N SER A 297 5.31 -4.14 -27.49
CA SER A 297 6.08 -2.97 -27.89
C SER A 297 6.91 -2.33 -26.77
N GLN A 298 6.74 -2.78 -25.52
CA GLN A 298 7.46 -2.20 -24.38
C GLN A 298 8.90 -2.72 -24.31
N ALA A 299 9.84 -1.84 -23.95
CA ALA A 299 11.27 -2.16 -23.89
C ALA A 299 11.62 -3.31 -22.94
N TRP A 300 10.84 -3.49 -21.86
CA TRP A 300 11.04 -4.57 -20.89
C TRP A 300 10.47 -5.93 -21.35
N TYR A 301 9.62 -5.97 -22.39
CA TYR A 301 8.93 -7.19 -22.81
C TYR A 301 9.89 -8.28 -23.36
N PRO A 302 10.89 -7.96 -24.20
CA PRO A 302 11.88 -8.94 -24.62
C PRO A 302 12.69 -9.53 -23.46
N LEU A 303 13.07 -8.68 -22.49
CA LEU A 303 13.77 -9.13 -21.29
C LEU A 303 12.90 -10.08 -20.45
N LEU A 304 11.61 -9.76 -20.30
CA LEU A 304 10.65 -10.63 -19.63
C LEU A 304 10.56 -12.02 -20.29
N LEU A 305 10.51 -12.08 -21.62
CA LEU A 305 10.49 -13.35 -22.35
C LEU A 305 11.76 -14.16 -22.12
N GLN A 306 12.92 -13.50 -22.13
CA GLN A 306 14.21 -14.14 -21.90
C GLN A 306 14.31 -14.72 -20.48
N MET A 307 13.81 -13.98 -19.48
CA MET A 307 13.86 -14.35 -18.06
C MET A 307 12.75 -15.32 -17.64
N SER A 308 11.79 -15.64 -18.53
CA SER A 308 10.71 -16.58 -18.25
C SER A 308 11.26 -18.00 -18.13
N VAL A 309 10.80 -18.75 -17.12
CA VAL A 309 11.21 -20.16 -16.90
C VAL A 309 10.06 -21.15 -17.08
N ASP A 310 8.86 -20.65 -17.36
CA ASP A 310 7.69 -21.45 -17.70
C ASP A 310 6.79 -20.70 -18.69
N TYR A 311 5.78 -21.38 -19.25
CA TYR A 311 4.81 -20.79 -20.16
C TYR A 311 3.94 -19.76 -19.43
N PRO A 312 3.76 -18.54 -19.98
CA PRO A 312 2.94 -17.53 -19.36
C PRO A 312 1.48 -17.97 -19.26
N VAL A 313 0.85 -17.58 -18.16
CA VAL A 313 -0.57 -17.80 -17.90
C VAL A 313 -1.35 -16.55 -18.30
N LEU A 314 -1.97 -16.56 -19.47
CA LEU A 314 -2.85 -15.47 -19.89
C LEU A 314 -4.08 -15.43 -18.98
N LEU A 315 -4.37 -14.25 -18.43
CA LEU A 315 -5.52 -14.04 -17.54
C LEU A 315 -6.78 -13.75 -18.38
N PRO A 316 -7.95 -14.24 -17.96
CA PRO A 316 -9.20 -14.02 -18.70
C PRO A 316 -9.53 -12.52 -18.70
N MET A 317 -10.06 -11.99 -19.81
CA MET A 317 -10.53 -10.60 -19.87
C MET A 317 -11.98 -10.51 -19.37
N SER A 318 -12.16 -10.70 -18.07
CA SER A 318 -13.47 -10.58 -17.41
C SER A 318 -13.55 -9.33 -16.53
N HIS A 319 -14.74 -8.80 -16.28
CA HIS A 319 -14.92 -7.65 -15.36
C HIS A 319 -14.32 -7.94 -13.97
N ASN A 320 -14.34 -9.19 -13.53
CA ASN A 320 -13.76 -9.61 -12.25
C ASN A 320 -12.27 -9.96 -12.32
N THR A 321 -11.52 -9.47 -13.31
CA THR A 321 -10.11 -9.85 -13.42
C THR A 321 -9.26 -9.07 -12.46
N VAL A 322 -9.39 -7.75 -12.51
CA VAL A 322 -8.67 -6.82 -11.66
C VAL A 322 -9.70 -5.96 -10.96
N LEU A 323 -9.59 -5.90 -9.64
CA LEU A 323 -10.56 -5.28 -8.75
C LEU A 323 -9.89 -4.16 -7.95
N SER A 324 -10.61 -3.06 -7.78
CA SER A 324 -10.24 -2.01 -6.84
C SER A 324 -10.43 -2.50 -5.40
N PRO A 325 -9.90 -1.79 -4.39
CA PRO A 325 -10.22 -2.07 -2.99
C PRO A 325 -11.74 -2.03 -2.71
N MET A 326 -12.48 -1.24 -3.47
CA MET A 326 -13.95 -1.14 -3.42
C MET A 326 -14.67 -2.22 -4.25
N LYS A 327 -13.95 -3.23 -4.76
CA LYS A 327 -14.45 -4.34 -5.58
C LYS A 327 -15.01 -3.90 -6.95
N GLU A 328 -14.59 -2.74 -7.43
CA GLU A 328 -14.98 -2.25 -8.75
C GLU A 328 -14.03 -2.80 -9.82
N PRO A 329 -14.53 -3.09 -11.04
CA PRO A 329 -13.71 -3.60 -12.13
C PRO A 329 -12.79 -2.50 -12.70
N HIS A 330 -11.58 -2.87 -13.12
CA HIS A 330 -10.64 -1.93 -13.73
C HIS A 330 -11.19 -1.33 -15.05
N PRO A 331 -11.20 0.01 -15.24
CA PRO A 331 -11.77 0.67 -16.43
C PRO A 331 -11.22 0.15 -17.77
N LEU A 332 -9.90 -0.05 -17.87
CA LEU A 332 -9.26 -0.60 -19.08
C LEU A 332 -9.66 -2.07 -19.39
N ILE A 333 -10.08 -2.84 -18.39
CA ILE A 333 -10.59 -4.20 -18.59
C ILE A 333 -12.03 -4.15 -19.11
N LEU A 334 -12.84 -3.21 -18.61
CA LEU A 334 -14.18 -2.95 -19.18
C LEU A 334 -14.09 -2.57 -20.66
N ASN A 335 -13.08 -1.76 -21.01
CA ASN A 335 -12.80 -1.37 -22.40
C ASN A 335 -12.07 -2.46 -23.21
N LYS A 336 -11.80 -3.65 -22.64
CA LYS A 336 -11.06 -4.77 -23.26
C LYS A 336 -9.69 -4.40 -23.84
N THR A 337 -9.06 -3.35 -23.34
CA THR A 337 -7.74 -2.87 -23.82
C THR A 337 -6.58 -3.41 -23.00
N LEU A 338 -6.82 -3.83 -21.75
CA LEU A 338 -5.79 -4.37 -20.86
C LEU A 338 -5.83 -5.89 -20.84
N LYS A 339 -4.84 -6.51 -21.49
CA LYS A 339 -4.54 -7.95 -21.38
C LYS A 339 -3.43 -8.14 -20.36
N LEU A 340 -3.62 -9.03 -19.39
CA LEU A 340 -2.62 -9.36 -18.37
C LEU A 340 -2.19 -10.81 -18.49
N ALA A 341 -0.94 -11.09 -18.15
CA ALA A 341 -0.41 -12.44 -18.01
C ALA A 341 0.40 -12.58 -16.73
N GLY A 342 0.36 -13.77 -16.15
CA GLY A 342 1.24 -14.17 -15.05
C GLY A 342 2.46 -14.91 -15.60
N TRP A 343 3.64 -14.48 -15.17
CA TRP A 343 4.93 -14.96 -15.63
C TRP A 343 5.72 -15.52 -14.46
N THR A 344 6.32 -16.70 -14.64
CA THR A 344 7.34 -17.20 -13.71
C THR A 344 8.69 -16.71 -14.23
N VAL A 345 9.30 -15.79 -13.49
CA VAL A 345 10.53 -15.11 -13.91
C VAL A 345 11.65 -15.47 -12.95
N SER A 346 12.80 -15.86 -13.47
CA SER A 346 13.98 -16.20 -12.69
C SER A 346 15.17 -15.34 -13.11
N GLY A 347 16.05 -15.00 -12.17
CA GLY A 347 17.36 -14.42 -12.46
C GLY A 347 18.40 -15.45 -12.89
N ASP A 348 18.14 -16.74 -12.67
CA ASP A 348 19.10 -17.81 -12.93
C ASP A 348 19.16 -18.14 -14.43
N HIS A 349 20.33 -17.95 -15.01
CA HIS A 349 20.55 -18.14 -16.43
C HIS A 349 20.40 -19.60 -16.87
N LEU A 350 20.68 -20.57 -15.99
CA LEU A 350 20.58 -21.99 -16.34
C LEU A 350 19.12 -22.41 -16.52
N THR A 351 18.25 -22.07 -15.57
CA THR A 351 16.81 -22.32 -15.67
C THR A 351 16.16 -21.59 -16.85
N GLN A 352 16.59 -20.36 -17.14
CA GLN A 352 16.15 -19.63 -18.34
C GLN A 352 16.51 -20.37 -19.64
N LEU A 353 17.77 -20.80 -19.79
CA LEU A 353 18.23 -21.54 -20.98
C LEU A 353 17.50 -22.87 -21.15
N GLU A 354 17.27 -23.59 -20.05
CA GLU A 354 16.51 -24.84 -20.07
C GLU A 354 15.09 -24.65 -20.61
N PHE A 355 14.42 -23.57 -20.19
CA PHE A 355 13.10 -23.23 -20.71
C PHE A 355 13.16 -22.80 -22.17
N GLN A 356 14.11 -21.96 -22.55
CA GLN A 356 14.29 -21.51 -23.94
C GLN A 356 14.52 -22.68 -24.91
N ARG A 357 15.26 -23.72 -24.49
CA ARG A 357 15.45 -24.94 -25.30
C ARG A 357 14.16 -25.74 -25.52
N LYS A 358 13.17 -25.61 -24.61
CA LYS A 358 11.85 -26.25 -24.76
C LYS A 358 10.94 -25.49 -25.71
N LEU A 359 11.22 -24.20 -25.97
CA LEU A 359 10.43 -23.39 -26.88
C LEU A 359 10.68 -23.84 -28.32
N LYS A 360 9.60 -23.94 -29.09
CA LYS A 360 9.69 -24.23 -30.51
C LYS A 360 10.31 -23.03 -31.23
N ASN A 361 11.38 -23.25 -31.98
CA ASN A 361 11.97 -22.24 -32.86
C ASN A 361 11.01 -21.99 -34.04
N TYR A 362 10.19 -20.96 -33.93
CA TYR A 362 9.43 -20.42 -35.05
C TYR A 362 10.27 -19.38 -35.79
N SER A 363 11.42 -19.79 -36.34
CA SER A 363 12.16 -18.96 -37.29
C SER A 363 11.63 -19.24 -38.70
N LEU A 364 10.94 -18.25 -39.29
CA LEU A 364 10.65 -18.25 -40.72
C LEU A 364 11.95 -18.02 -41.49
N GLY A 365 12.31 -18.96 -42.36
CA GLY A 365 13.28 -18.66 -43.43
C GLY A 365 12.69 -17.60 -44.36
N LEU A 366 13.50 -16.63 -44.78
CA LEU A 366 13.14 -15.63 -45.78
C LEU A 366 12.67 -16.36 -47.06
N GLY A 367 11.36 -16.37 -47.32
CA GLY A 367 10.79 -16.91 -48.57
C GLY A 367 9.48 -17.70 -48.44
N ASN A 368 9.03 -18.08 -47.24
CA ASN A 368 7.77 -18.81 -47.11
C ASN A 368 6.57 -17.86 -46.92
N ARG A 369 5.61 -17.98 -47.84
CA ARG A 369 4.31 -17.29 -47.85
C ARG A 369 3.57 -17.48 -46.53
N GLU A 370 2.88 -16.43 -46.12
CA GLU A 370 2.02 -16.34 -44.93
C GLU A 370 1.22 -17.62 -44.71
N GLN A 371 1.42 -18.24 -43.55
CA GLN A 371 0.43 -19.14 -42.95
C GLN A 371 -0.21 -18.39 -41.79
N ASP A 372 -1.53 -18.30 -41.84
CA ASP A 372 -2.41 -17.67 -40.86
C ASP A 372 -1.99 -17.99 -39.41
N LEU A 373 -1.64 -16.93 -38.70
CA LEU A 373 -1.06 -16.95 -37.36
C LEU A 373 -2.05 -17.46 -36.30
N LEU A 374 -1.56 -18.40 -35.50
CA LEU A 374 -1.65 -18.46 -34.02
C LEU A 374 -2.72 -17.57 -33.35
N THR A 375 -4.00 -17.88 -33.56
CA THR A 375 -5.06 -17.81 -32.54
C THR A 375 -6.35 -18.32 -33.16
N THR A 376 -6.94 -19.37 -32.60
CA THR A 376 -8.37 -19.64 -32.81
C THR A 376 -9.15 -18.57 -32.05
N ALA A 377 -9.29 -17.39 -32.66
CA ALA A 377 -10.27 -16.40 -32.25
C ALA A 377 -11.62 -16.77 -32.87
N VAL A 378 -12.59 -17.15 -32.03
CA VAL A 378 -14.00 -17.09 -32.41
C VAL A 378 -14.42 -15.62 -32.29
N SER A 379 -14.20 -14.82 -33.32
CA SER A 379 -15.05 -13.66 -33.67
C SER A 379 -14.51 -12.96 -34.92
N LYS A 380 -15.32 -12.92 -35.98
CA LYS A 380 -15.14 -12.06 -37.15
C LYS A 380 -15.63 -10.64 -36.84
N HIS A 381 -14.95 -9.92 -35.95
CA HIS A 381 -15.18 -8.48 -35.79
C HIS A 381 -13.90 -7.72 -36.10
N GLU A 382 -14.00 -6.82 -37.09
CA GLU A 382 -12.94 -5.88 -37.44
C GLU A 382 -12.52 -5.07 -36.21
N PRO A 383 -11.21 -4.83 -36.01
CA PRO A 383 -10.74 -4.02 -34.90
C PRO A 383 -11.27 -2.59 -34.99
N ASP A 384 -11.78 -2.08 -33.87
CA ASP A 384 -12.31 -0.72 -33.77
C ASP A 384 -11.16 0.30 -33.94
N PRO A 385 -11.25 1.28 -34.85
CA PRO A 385 -10.17 2.24 -35.10
C PRO A 385 -9.84 3.12 -33.87
N LEU A 386 -8.55 3.16 -33.52
CA LEU A 386 -7.97 3.98 -32.43
C LEU A 386 -8.31 5.48 -32.52
N LEU A 387 -8.50 6.00 -33.74
CA LEU A 387 -8.87 7.39 -33.98
C LEU A 387 -10.04 7.44 -34.97
N ARG A 388 -11.10 8.19 -34.65
CA ARG A 388 -12.29 8.36 -35.48
C ARG A 388 -12.41 9.80 -35.99
N SER A 389 -12.87 9.97 -37.23
CA SER A 389 -13.19 11.28 -37.80
C SER A 389 -14.29 11.96 -36.97
N THR A 390 -14.18 13.27 -36.75
CA THR A 390 -15.21 14.12 -36.12
C THR A 390 -16.24 14.65 -37.12
N LYS A 391 -16.07 14.35 -38.42
CA LYS A 391 -17.03 14.68 -39.49
C LYS A 391 -17.75 13.42 -39.96
N LYS A 392 -19.06 13.51 -40.15
CA LYS A 392 -19.88 12.42 -40.70
C LYS A 392 -19.45 12.09 -42.14
N PRO A 393 -19.40 10.80 -42.53
CA PRO A 393 -19.55 9.63 -41.67
C PRO A 393 -18.31 9.43 -40.76
N PHE A 394 -18.54 9.16 -39.47
CA PHE A 394 -17.51 9.03 -38.42
C PHE A 394 -16.67 7.74 -38.56
N LYS A 395 -15.93 7.64 -39.65
CA LYS A 395 -15.09 6.49 -40.00
C LYS A 395 -13.75 6.52 -39.24
N GLY A 396 -13.12 5.35 -39.11
CA GLY A 396 -11.75 5.23 -38.63
C GLY A 396 -10.78 5.99 -39.51
N LEU A 397 -9.83 6.69 -38.89
CA LEU A 397 -8.76 7.39 -39.60
C LEU A 397 -7.70 6.38 -40.02
N SER A 398 -7.28 6.44 -41.29
CA SER A 398 -6.19 5.59 -41.79
C SER A 398 -4.84 6.11 -41.30
N SER A 399 -3.83 5.23 -41.27
CA SER A 399 -2.44 5.58 -41.00
C SER A 399 -1.93 6.68 -41.95
N GLN A 400 -2.42 6.69 -43.19
CA GLN A 400 -2.11 7.69 -44.19
C GLN A 400 -2.62 9.08 -43.81
N THR A 401 -3.83 9.17 -43.25
CA THR A 401 -4.41 10.44 -42.78
C THR A 401 -3.61 11.02 -41.62
N VAL A 402 -3.23 10.19 -40.65
CA VAL A 402 -2.38 10.59 -39.53
C VAL A 402 -1.01 11.03 -40.02
N GLY A 403 -0.41 10.29 -40.97
CA GLY A 403 0.87 10.66 -41.58
C GLY A 403 0.83 12.02 -42.30
N ASN A 404 -0.28 12.34 -42.97
CA ASN A 404 -0.47 13.64 -43.62
C ASN A 404 -0.62 14.79 -42.61
N TRP A 405 -1.28 14.56 -41.46
CA TRP A 405 -1.36 15.55 -40.39
C TRP A 405 0.00 15.84 -39.77
N ILE A 406 0.80 14.81 -39.53
CA ILE A 406 2.17 14.95 -39.03
C ILE A 406 3.01 15.78 -40.01
N LYS A 407 2.94 15.48 -41.32
CA LYS A 407 3.62 16.28 -42.35
C LYS A 407 3.14 17.73 -42.37
N TRP A 408 1.84 17.98 -42.18
CA TRP A 408 1.32 19.33 -42.11
C TRP A 408 1.89 20.10 -40.91
N VAL A 409 1.93 19.49 -39.72
CA VAL A 409 2.54 20.09 -38.52
C VAL A 409 4.04 20.35 -38.73
N MET A 410 4.76 19.45 -39.39
CA MET A 410 6.18 19.66 -39.73
C MET A 410 6.34 20.88 -40.65
N LYS A 411 5.49 21.01 -41.67
CA LYS A 411 5.52 22.17 -42.58
C LYS A 411 5.26 23.49 -41.84
N GLU A 412 4.27 23.53 -40.96
CA GLU A 412 3.96 24.72 -40.13
C GLU A 412 5.13 25.08 -39.18
N ALA A 413 5.87 24.08 -38.70
CA ALA A 413 7.08 24.27 -37.91
C ALA A 413 8.32 24.68 -38.74
N GLY A 414 8.16 25.00 -40.03
CA GLY A 414 9.23 25.48 -40.91
C GLY A 414 10.24 24.38 -41.28
N ILE A 415 9.78 23.13 -41.39
CA ILE A 415 10.54 21.97 -41.84
C ILE A 415 10.17 21.66 -43.30
N ASP A 416 11.19 21.36 -44.12
CA ASP A 416 10.99 20.95 -45.51
C ASP A 416 10.48 19.50 -45.61
N ILE A 417 9.20 19.36 -45.93
CA ILE A 417 8.51 18.07 -46.09
C ILE A 417 8.84 17.36 -47.42
N SER A 418 9.64 17.95 -48.31
CA SER A 418 10.15 17.27 -49.51
C SER A 418 11.30 16.30 -49.18
N LEU A 419 12.06 16.61 -48.13
CA LEU A 419 13.18 15.80 -47.64
C LEU A 419 12.76 14.82 -46.54
N PHE A 420 11.71 15.13 -45.77
CA PHE A 420 11.35 14.38 -44.58
C PHE A 420 9.93 13.78 -44.62
N GLN A 421 9.80 12.54 -44.14
CA GLN A 421 8.55 11.81 -44.10
C GLN A 421 7.91 11.86 -42.70
N ALA A 422 6.66 11.40 -42.56
CA ALA A 422 5.92 11.46 -41.30
C ALA A 422 6.56 10.65 -40.15
N HIS A 423 7.39 9.65 -40.45
CA HIS A 423 8.12 8.88 -39.43
C HIS A 423 9.48 9.52 -39.08
N SER A 424 9.88 10.59 -39.76
CA SER A 424 11.17 11.26 -39.58
C SER A 424 11.15 12.34 -38.49
N CYS A 425 10.04 12.53 -37.76
CA CYS A 425 9.86 13.64 -36.80
C CYS A 425 11.00 13.77 -35.78
N ARG A 426 11.51 12.64 -35.26
CA ARG A 426 12.58 12.63 -34.26
C ARG A 426 13.90 13.16 -34.79
N MET A 427 14.32 12.70 -35.97
CA MET A 427 15.55 13.16 -36.65
C MET A 427 15.45 14.62 -37.09
N VAL A 428 14.25 15.03 -37.47
CA VAL A 428 14.01 16.39 -37.94
C VAL A 428 13.99 17.40 -36.79
N SER A 429 13.39 17.04 -35.66
CA SER A 429 13.36 17.90 -34.48
C SER A 429 14.75 18.13 -33.91
N THR A 430 15.61 17.10 -33.90
CA THR A 430 17.01 17.23 -33.47
C THR A 430 17.83 18.10 -34.42
N SER A 431 17.70 17.86 -35.73
CA SER A 431 18.40 18.65 -36.74
C SER A 431 18.01 20.13 -36.66
N LYS A 432 16.71 20.44 -36.53
CA LYS A 432 16.23 21.82 -36.39
C LYS A 432 16.66 22.47 -35.06
N ALA A 433 16.65 21.73 -33.96
CA ALA A 433 17.13 22.21 -32.66
C ALA A 433 18.64 22.54 -32.71
N ALA A 434 19.43 21.67 -33.32
CA ALA A 434 20.87 21.89 -33.54
C ALA A 434 21.13 23.12 -34.43
N MET A 435 20.39 23.27 -35.54
CA MET A 435 20.48 24.46 -36.40
C MET A 435 20.06 25.75 -35.71
N SER A 436 19.23 25.66 -34.66
CA SER A 436 18.77 26.81 -33.86
C SER A 436 19.70 27.12 -32.68
N GLY A 437 20.85 26.44 -32.58
CA GLY A 437 21.88 26.69 -31.57
C GLY A 437 21.60 26.09 -30.19
N ILE A 438 20.61 25.18 -30.08
CA ILE A 438 20.28 24.49 -28.83
C ILE A 438 21.31 23.39 -28.60
N SER A 439 21.90 23.34 -27.39
CA SER A 439 22.90 22.32 -27.06
C SER A 439 22.29 20.92 -27.05
N MET A 440 23.14 19.93 -27.32
CA MET A 440 22.72 18.53 -27.40
C MET A 440 22.09 18.03 -26.09
N ASP A 441 22.67 18.42 -24.96
CA ASP A 441 22.21 18.02 -23.64
C ASP A 441 20.82 18.63 -23.33
N ASP A 442 20.57 19.86 -23.78
CA ASP A 442 19.31 20.56 -23.50
C ASP A 442 18.13 19.94 -24.23
N TYR A 443 18.24 19.62 -25.53
CA TYR A 443 17.11 18.98 -26.23
C TYR A 443 16.94 17.50 -25.84
N MET A 444 18.01 16.80 -25.45
CA MET A 444 17.90 15.44 -24.94
C MET A 444 17.17 15.40 -23.59
N SER A 445 17.44 16.37 -22.71
CA SER A 445 16.72 16.55 -21.45
C SER A 445 15.26 16.91 -21.68
N MET A 446 14.97 17.85 -22.59
CA MET A 446 13.60 18.30 -22.87
C MET A 446 12.73 17.22 -23.54
N ALA A 447 13.34 16.34 -24.34
CA ALA A 447 12.65 15.28 -25.08
C ALA A 447 12.64 13.92 -24.37
N ASP A 448 13.23 13.83 -23.16
CA ASP A 448 13.34 12.63 -22.33
C ASP A 448 13.99 11.44 -23.09
N TRP A 449 15.12 11.70 -23.76
CA TRP A 449 15.83 10.69 -24.55
C TRP A 449 17.11 10.22 -23.88
N SER A 450 17.27 8.90 -23.77
CA SER A 450 18.36 8.25 -23.04
C SER A 450 19.62 7.93 -23.86
N ASN A 451 19.61 8.10 -25.19
CA ASN A 451 20.76 7.77 -26.04
C ASN A 451 20.83 8.61 -27.33
N THR A 452 22.04 9.07 -27.66
CA THR A 452 22.38 9.84 -28.86
C THR A 452 22.43 9.03 -30.17
N ARG A 453 22.47 7.69 -30.08
CA ARG A 453 22.60 6.79 -31.25
C ARG A 453 21.35 6.64 -32.12
N THR A 454 20.34 7.49 -31.93
CA THR A 454 19.00 7.29 -32.51
C THR A 454 18.53 8.44 -33.41
N PHE A 455 19.43 9.33 -33.80
CA PHE A 455 19.18 10.40 -34.77
C PHE A 455 20.29 10.42 -35.82
#